data_AF-A0A016SGJ6-F1
#
_entry.id   AF-A0A016SGJ6-F1
#
_cell.length_a   1.000
_cell.length_b   1.000
_cell.length_c   1.000
_cell.angle_alpha   90.00
_cell.angle_beta   90.00
_cell.angle_gamma   90.00
#
_symmetry.space_group_name_H-M   'P 1'
#
loop_
_entity.id
_entity.type
_entity.pdbx_description
1 polymer ?
#
loop_
_entity_poly.entity_id
_entity_poly.type
_entity_poly.pdbx_seq_one_letter_code
_entity_poly.pdbx_strand_id
1 'polypeptide(L)'
;MTDCASACLSEASLSSLSLQTHPAASSRLFIIDPKGILRQITINDLPVGRSVDETLRLVQAFQYTDKHGEVCPAGWTPGKDTIKPAVKESKEYFNKAN
;
A
#
# COMPACT_ATOMS: atom_id res chain seq x y z
N MET A 1 8.25 28.40 20.07
CA MET A 1 7.30 27.97 19.01
C MET A 1 8.11 27.90 17.73
N THR A 2 9.15 27.06 17.75
CA THR A 2 10.25 27.11 16.80
C THR A 2 10.23 25.78 16.07
N ASP A 3 9.80 25.86 14.82
CA ASP A 3 10.16 25.02 13.69
C ASP A 3 10.10 23.49 13.87
N CYS A 4 8.91 22.92 13.70
CA CYS A 4 8.71 21.48 13.51
C CYS A 4 8.98 21.05 12.05
N ALA A 5 9.25 21.99 11.13
CA ALA A 5 9.36 21.72 9.69
C ALA A 5 10.68 21.05 9.28
N SER A 6 11.65 20.89 10.19
CA SER A 6 12.98 20.36 9.87
C SER A 6 13.28 18.95 10.41
N ALA A 7 12.31 18.28 11.04
CA ALA A 7 12.52 16.96 11.62
C ALA A 7 12.36 15.82 10.59
N CYS A 8 13.44 15.61 9.82
CA CYS A 8 13.84 14.34 9.18
C CYS A 8 12.77 13.59 8.36
N LEU A 9 12.67 13.97 7.10
CA LEU A 9 12.22 13.07 6.04
C LEU A 9 13.31 12.00 5.81
N SER A 10 13.21 10.84 6.45
CA SER A 10 13.94 9.67 5.96
C SER A 10 13.16 9.10 4.78
N GLU A 11 13.40 9.66 3.59
CA GLU A 11 12.81 9.14 2.35
C GLU A 11 13.47 7.80 2.01
N ALA A 12 12.77 6.69 2.30
CA ALA A 12 13.06 5.43 1.63
C ALA A 12 12.44 5.51 0.22
N SER A 13 13.20 6.04 -0.74
CA SER A 13 12.84 6.00 -2.16
C SER A 13 12.97 4.56 -2.67
N LEU A 14 11.88 3.80 -2.60
CA LEU A 14 11.75 2.55 -3.35
C LEU A 14 10.83 2.83 -4.55
N SER A 15 11.47 3.11 -5.69
CA SER A 15 10.93 3.02 -7.05
C SER A 15 9.45 3.37 -7.20
N SER A 16 9.13 4.68 -7.10
CA SER A 16 7.87 5.36 -7.44
C SER A 16 6.82 5.62 -6.34
N LEU A 17 7.00 5.17 -5.09
CA LEU A 17 6.11 5.57 -4.00
C LEU A 17 6.87 6.25 -2.87
N SER A 18 6.31 7.34 -2.34
CA SER A 18 6.86 8.05 -1.19
C SER A 18 6.27 7.50 0.10
N LEU A 19 7.13 7.11 1.03
CA LEU A 19 6.76 6.65 2.37
C LEU A 19 7.17 7.73 3.38
N GLN A 20 6.20 8.40 3.99
CA GLN A 20 6.45 9.45 4.97
C GLN A 20 6.19 8.94 6.39
N THR A 21 7.22 8.98 7.23
CA THR A 21 7.15 8.61 8.65
C THR A 21 7.67 9.75 9.52
N HIS A 22 6.85 10.26 10.44
CA HIS A 22 7.25 11.29 11.40
C HIS A 22 7.79 10.64 12.69
N PRO A 23 8.93 11.10 13.25
CA PRO A 23 9.55 10.48 14.43
C PRO A 23 8.72 10.57 15.73
N ALA A 24 7.76 11.50 15.82
CA ALA A 24 6.80 11.59 16.93
C ALA A 24 5.49 10.81 16.68
N ALA A 25 5.37 10.15 15.52
CA ALA A 25 4.16 9.50 15.03
C ALA A 25 4.45 8.14 14.36
N SER A 26 5.31 7.32 14.98
CA SER A 26 5.67 5.96 14.54
C SER A 26 4.46 5.03 14.33
N SER A 27 3.29 5.47 14.77
CA SER A 27 1.97 4.88 14.62
C SER A 27 1.32 5.04 13.24
N ARG A 28 1.74 6.02 12.41
CA ARG A 28 1.04 6.34 11.15
C ARG A 28 1.91 6.07 9.92
N LEU A 29 1.33 5.41 8.91
CA LEU A 29 1.94 5.16 7.61
C LEU A 29 0.96 5.55 6.51
N PHE A 30 1.47 6.25 5.50
CA PHE A 30 0.71 6.68 4.33
C PHE A 30 1.39 6.12 3.08
N ILE A 31 0.61 5.51 2.19
CA ILE A 31 1.05 5.10 0.87
C ILE A 31 0.46 6.09 -0.13
N ILE A 32 1.32 6.87 -0.76
CA ILE A 32 0.97 7.91 -1.73
C ILE A 32 1.53 7.50 -3.10
N ASP A 33 0.68 7.57 -4.12
CA ASP A 33 1.07 7.22 -5.49
C ASP A 33 1.86 8.35 -6.19
N PRO A 34 2.47 8.11 -7.36
CA PRO A 34 3.21 9.13 -8.11
C PRO A 34 2.36 10.35 -8.54
N LYS A 35 1.03 10.21 -8.52
CA LYS A 35 0.08 11.29 -8.87
C LYS A 35 -0.30 12.12 -7.64
N GLY A 36 0.28 11.82 -6.47
CA GLY A 36 -0.01 12.49 -5.21
C GLY A 36 -1.34 12.06 -4.58
N ILE A 37 -1.92 10.94 -5.02
CA ILE A 37 -3.18 10.42 -4.46
C ILE A 37 -2.85 9.47 -3.32
N LEU A 38 -3.50 9.69 -2.17
CA LEU A 38 -3.41 8.82 -1.02
C LEU A 38 -4.17 7.52 -1.28
N ARG A 39 -3.48 6.37 -1.22
CA ARG A 39 -4.05 5.06 -1.55
C ARG A 39 -4.30 4.18 -0.33
N GLN A 40 -3.50 4.33 0.72
CA GLN A 40 -3.62 3.53 1.93
C GLN A 40 -3.10 4.28 3.15
N ILE A 41 -3.75 4.04 4.30
CA ILE A 41 -3.37 4.58 5.60
C ILE A 41 -3.35 3.44 6.61
N THR A 42 -2.22 3.25 7.31
CA THR A 42 -2.14 2.40 8.50
C THR A 42 -1.99 3.28 9.73
N ILE A 43 -2.83 3.05 10.74
CA ILE A 43 -2.74 3.71 12.04
C ILE A 43 -2.72 2.64 13.12
N ASN A 44 -1.60 2.54 13.85
CA ASN A 44 -1.42 1.64 14.98
C ASN A 44 -1.39 2.45 16.28
N ASP A 45 -1.74 1.83 17.40
CA ASP A 45 -1.49 2.43 18.71
C ASP A 45 0.01 2.47 19.04
N LEU A 46 0.41 3.31 20.00
CA LEU A 46 1.82 3.55 20.36
C LEU A 46 2.65 2.29 20.69
N PRO A 47 2.13 1.26 21.40
CA PRO A 47 2.94 0.10 21.75
C PRO A 47 3.03 -0.94 20.62
N VAL A 48 2.32 -0.76 19.50
CA VAL A 48 2.20 -1.77 18.44
C VAL A 48 2.96 -1.34 17.20
N GLY A 49 4.04 -2.06 16.89
CA GLY A 49 4.83 -1.87 15.68
C GLY A 49 4.05 -2.15 14.39
N ARG A 50 4.55 -1.64 13.26
CA ARG A 50 4.01 -1.91 11.91
C ARG A 50 4.72 -3.09 11.26
N SER A 51 4.07 -3.71 10.28
CA SER A 51 4.69 -4.74 9.43
C SER A 51 5.26 -4.11 8.16
N VAL A 52 6.56 -4.30 7.94
CA VAL A 52 7.24 -3.90 6.70
C VAL A 52 6.78 -4.76 5.53
N ASP A 53 6.59 -6.06 5.76
CA ASP A 53 6.14 -7.00 4.72
C ASP A 53 4.75 -6.63 4.19
N GLU A 54 3.83 -6.22 5.08
CA GLU A 54 2.50 -5.77 4.66
C GLU A 54 2.56 -4.46 3.87
N THR A 55 3.45 -3.54 4.29
CA THR A 55 3.67 -2.30 3.55
C THR A 55 4.18 -2.60 2.14
N LEU A 56 5.17 -3.49 2.00
CA LEU A 56 5.71 -3.90 0.71
C LEU A 56 4.65 -4.59 -0.16
N ARG A 57 3.85 -5.48 0.43
CA ARG A 57 2.75 -6.18 -0.24
C ARG A 57 1.72 -5.19 -0.81
N LEU A 58 1.35 -4.19 -0.02
CA LEU A 58 0.40 -3.15 -0.44
C LEU A 58 0.96 -2.29 -1.58
N VAL A 59 2.23 -1.88 -1.49
CA VAL A 59 2.90 -1.13 -2.57
C VAL A 59 2.90 -1.93 -3.88
N GLN A 60 3.29 -3.21 -3.82
CA GLN A 60 3.29 -4.10 -4.98
C GLN A 60 1.87 -4.33 -5.54
N ALA A 61 0.86 -4.44 -4.67
CA ALA A 61 -0.52 -4.58 -5.09
C ALA A 61 -0.99 -3.34 -5.85
N PHE A 62 -0.76 -2.14 -5.33
CA PHE A 62 -1.14 -0.90 -6.02
C PHE A 62 -0.42 -0.75 -7.37
N GLN A 63 0.88 -1.06 -7.44
CA GLN A 63 1.62 -1.07 -8.69
C GLN A 63 1.05 -2.08 -9.71
N TYR A 64 0.64 -3.26 -9.24
CA TYR A 64 0.01 -4.26 -10.10
C TYR A 64 -1.34 -3.77 -10.63
N THR A 65 -2.21 -3.25 -9.74
CA THR A 65 -3.54 -2.75 -10.15
C THR A 65 -3.42 -1.58 -11.13
N ASP A 66 -2.45 -0.68 -10.93
CA ASP A 66 -2.25 0.48 -11.81
C ASP A 66 -1.72 0.06 -13.19
N LYS A 67 -0.94 -1.02 -13.27
CA LYS A 67 -0.36 -1.54 -14.53
C LYS A 67 -1.32 -2.45 -15.31
N HIS A 68 -2.08 -3.29 -14.62
CA HIS A 68 -2.90 -4.34 -15.24
C HIS A 68 -4.40 -4.02 -15.30
N GLY A 69 -4.89 -3.07 -14.50
CA GLY A 69 -6.32 -2.75 -14.41
C GLY A 69 -7.16 -3.85 -13.75
N GLU A 70 -6.53 -4.85 -13.15
CA GLU A 70 -7.16 -5.90 -12.35
C GLU A 70 -7.17 -5.50 -10.87
N VAL A 71 -7.95 -6.21 -10.06
CA VAL A 71 -7.99 -6.01 -8.60
C VAL A 71 -7.37 -7.18 -7.85
N CYS A 72 -6.65 -6.85 -6.77
CA CYS A 72 -5.99 -7.83 -5.92
C CYS A 72 -6.96 -8.34 -4.82
N PRO A 73 -7.17 -9.66 -4.68
CA PRO A 73 -7.98 -10.23 -3.60
C PRO A 73 -7.31 -10.08 -2.22
N ALA A 74 -8.05 -10.45 -1.17
CA ALA A 74 -7.53 -10.43 0.20
C ALA A 74 -6.28 -11.31 0.34
N GLY A 75 -5.23 -10.77 0.97
CA GLY A 75 -3.96 -11.49 1.15
C GLY A 75 -3.16 -11.72 -0.13
N TRP A 76 -3.50 -11.03 -1.24
CA TRP A 76 -2.76 -11.17 -2.49
C TRP A 76 -1.27 -10.87 -2.31
N THR A 77 -0.44 -11.73 -2.91
CA THR A 77 1.02 -11.58 -3.02
C THR A 77 1.44 -11.69 -4.49
N PRO A 78 2.63 -11.17 -4.87
CA PRO A 78 3.10 -11.25 -6.25
C PRO A 78 3.04 -12.66 -6.82
N GLY A 79 2.43 -12.81 -7.99
CA GLY A 79 2.24 -14.09 -8.67
C GLY A 79 0.97 -14.87 -8.28
N LYS A 80 0.17 -14.38 -7.33
CA LYS A 80 -1.16 -14.94 -7.03
C LYS A 80 -2.21 -14.43 -8.02
N ASP A 81 -3.28 -15.22 -8.15
CA ASP A 81 -4.42 -14.90 -8.99
C ASP A 81 -5.08 -13.57 -8.57
N THR A 82 -5.60 -12.88 -9.57
CA THR A 82 -6.27 -11.57 -9.47
C THR A 82 -7.68 -11.65 -10.04
N ILE A 83 -8.45 -10.59 -9.84
CA ILE A 83 -9.84 -10.51 -10.31
C ILE A 83 -9.93 -9.42 -11.38
N LYS A 84 -10.46 -9.78 -12.55
CA LYS A 84 -10.84 -8.79 -13.57
C LYS A 84 -12.13 -8.08 -13.16
N PRO A 85 -12.20 -6.73 -13.19
CA PRO A 85 -13.30 -5.97 -12.58
C PRO A 85 -14.64 -6.00 -13.34
N ALA A 86 -14.89 -6.99 -14.21
CA ALA A 86 -16.15 -7.14 -14.95
C ALA A 86 -16.96 -8.35 -14.45
N VAL A 87 -18.29 -8.21 -14.35
CA VAL A 87 -19.21 -9.25 -13.80
C VAL A 87 -19.07 -10.61 -14.50
N LYS A 88 -18.78 -10.61 -15.81
CA LYS A 88 -18.60 -11.85 -16.58
C LYS A 88 -17.23 -12.47 -16.35
N GLU A 89 -16.19 -11.63 -16.28
CA GLU A 89 -14.79 -12.05 -16.21
C GLU A 89 -14.37 -12.43 -14.79
N SER A 90 -14.94 -11.79 -13.77
CA SER A 90 -14.67 -12.10 -12.37
C SER A 90 -15.07 -13.54 -11.99
N LYS A 91 -16.01 -14.14 -12.73
CA LYS A 91 -16.42 -15.55 -12.54
C LYS A 91 -15.27 -16.52 -12.73
N GLU A 92 -14.29 -16.19 -13.57
CA GLU A 92 -13.09 -17.02 -13.76
C GLU A 92 -12.35 -17.22 -12.44
N TYR A 93 -12.15 -16.15 -11.68
CA TYR A 93 -11.54 -16.20 -10.36
C TYR A 93 -12.42 -16.96 -9.35
N PHE A 94 -13.71 -16.61 -9.27
CA PHE A 94 -14.60 -17.21 -8.27
C PHE A 94 -14.85 -18.72 -8.49
N ASN A 95 -14.82 -19.20 -9.74
CA ASN A 95 -14.93 -20.62 -10.04
C ASN A 95 -13.63 -21.39 -9.73
N LYS A 96 -12.49 -20.72 -9.68
CA LYS A 96 -11.20 -21.33 -9.32
C LYS A 96 -10.96 -21.33 -7.80
N ALA A 97 -11.48 -20.32 -7.10
CA ALA A 97 -11.27 -20.10 -5.68
C ALA A 97 -12.26 -20.85 -4.76
N ASN A 98 -13.32 -21.45 -5.33
CA ASN A 98 -14.30 -22.29 -4.64
C ASN A 98 -14.30 -23.69 -5.23
#